data_AF-A0A8J5S153-F1
#
_entry.id   AF-A0A8J5S153-F1
#
_cell.length_a   1.000
_cell.length_b   1.000
_cell.length_c   1.000
_cell.angle_alpha   90.00
_cell.angle_beta   90.00
_cell.angle_gamma   90.00
#
_symmetry.space_group_name_H-M   'P 1'
#
loop_
_entity.id
_entity.type
_entity.pdbx_description
1 polymer ?
#
loop_
_entity_poly.entity_id
_entity_poly.type
_entity_poly.pdbx_seq_one_letter_code
_entity_poly.pdbx_strand_id
1 'polypeptide(L)'
;MLFSCCSSACKCENKCANKSFQHRTLRKTKLIMTEKCGYGVVAEEDINKGEFVIEYVGEVIDDRTCEQRLWKMKRQGDTNFYLCEVSSNMVIDATNKGNMSRFINHSCEPNTEMQKWTVDGETRVGIFALRDIKVGEELTYDYKFVQFGANQDCHCGSSNCRKMLGITKPVNSIPHYDGNSSQDQPVRKKRKTSFENCIGEIVRLWHRRQNRYLPASIYDFNERNGMHTLLFTDETIEDFYMKEEDWEFLPDPDEPDEL
;
A
#
# COMPACT_ATOMS: atom_id res chain seq x y z
N MET A 1 -18.03 -3.26 -7.36
CA MET A 1 -17.52 -2.61 -8.58
C MET A 1 -18.58 -1.60 -9.01
N LEU A 2 -18.24 -0.30 -9.06
CA LEU A 2 -19.16 0.77 -9.44
C LEU A 2 -19.02 1.05 -10.93
N PHE A 3 -20.14 1.25 -11.61
CA PHE A 3 -20.15 1.50 -13.06
C PHE A 3 -20.65 2.91 -13.32
N SER A 4 -19.87 3.69 -14.07
CA SER A 4 -20.41 4.89 -14.70
C SER A 4 -21.29 4.46 -15.86
N CYS A 5 -22.59 4.71 -15.74
CA CYS A 5 -23.60 4.29 -16.71
C CYS A 5 -23.74 5.32 -17.85
N CYS A 6 -23.14 6.51 -17.70
CA CYS A 6 -23.29 7.57 -18.67
C CYS A 6 -22.16 7.54 -19.70
N SER A 7 -22.27 6.60 -20.66
CA SER A 7 -21.51 6.64 -21.92
C SER A 7 -22.16 7.62 -22.90
N SER A 8 -21.64 7.74 -24.12
CA SER A 8 -22.28 8.48 -25.22
C SER A 8 -23.73 8.03 -25.51
N ALA A 9 -24.16 6.86 -25.03
CA ALA A 9 -25.52 6.34 -25.15
C ALA A 9 -26.49 6.78 -24.02
N CYS A 10 -26.02 7.58 -23.07
CA CYS A 10 -26.76 8.03 -21.91
C CYS A 10 -27.87 9.03 -22.28
N LYS A 11 -29.14 8.67 -22.03
CA LYS A 11 -30.31 9.55 -22.30
C LYS A 11 -30.53 10.66 -21.25
N CYS A 12 -29.62 10.78 -20.29
CA CYS A 12 -29.77 11.66 -19.13
C CYS A 12 -29.35 13.12 -19.40
N GLU A 13 -28.91 13.44 -20.62
CA GLU A 13 -28.33 14.72 -21.00
C GLU A 13 -27.31 15.24 -19.95
N ASN A 14 -27.32 16.53 -19.65
CA ASN A 14 -26.42 17.16 -18.68
C ASN A 14 -26.78 16.91 -17.21
N LYS A 15 -27.88 16.20 -16.91
CA LYS A 15 -28.39 16.01 -15.54
C LYS A 15 -27.97 14.69 -14.90
N CYS A 16 -27.24 13.84 -15.61
CA CYS A 16 -26.78 12.57 -15.03
C CYS A 16 -25.85 12.83 -13.83
N ALA A 17 -26.19 12.27 -12.67
CA ALA A 17 -25.27 12.22 -11.54
C ALA A 17 -24.19 11.13 -11.72
N ASN A 18 -24.37 10.21 -12.66
CA ASN A 18 -23.49 9.07 -12.92
C ASN A 18 -22.57 9.27 -14.14
N LYS A 19 -22.00 10.48 -14.29
CA LYS A 19 -21.06 10.80 -15.38
C LYS A 19 -19.68 10.21 -15.14
N SER A 20 -18.93 10.02 -16.23
CA SER A 20 -17.46 9.81 -16.19
C SER A 20 -16.80 10.89 -15.34
N PHE A 21 -15.70 10.57 -14.65
CA PHE A 21 -14.96 11.52 -13.83
C PHE A 21 -14.57 12.79 -14.59
N GLN A 22 -14.27 12.68 -15.88
CA GLN A 22 -13.93 13.82 -16.77
C GLN A 22 -15.04 14.86 -16.90
N HIS A 23 -16.29 14.48 -16.62
CA HIS A 23 -17.47 15.34 -16.72
C HIS A 23 -18.07 15.68 -15.35
N ARG A 24 -17.40 15.32 -14.26
CA ARG A 24 -17.80 15.70 -12.90
C ARG A 24 -17.13 17.03 -12.54
N THR A 25 -17.86 17.86 -11.82
CA THR A 25 -17.31 19.08 -11.25
C THR A 25 -16.31 18.71 -10.15
N LEU A 26 -15.06 19.12 -10.32
CA LEU A 26 -14.03 19.02 -9.28
C LEU A 26 -14.33 20.00 -8.16
N ARG A 27 -14.11 19.58 -6.92
CA ARG A 27 -14.25 20.48 -5.76
C ARG A 27 -13.00 21.34 -5.60
N LYS A 28 -13.21 22.57 -5.16
CA LYS A 28 -12.09 23.50 -4.90
C LYS A 28 -11.32 23.04 -3.67
N THR A 29 -10.02 22.90 -3.84
CA THR A 29 -9.11 22.39 -2.83
C THR A 29 -7.78 23.13 -2.87
N LYS A 30 -7.11 23.21 -1.72
CA LYS A 30 -5.86 23.93 -1.57
C LYS A 30 -4.81 23.07 -0.90
N LEU A 31 -3.57 23.18 -1.37
CA LEU A 31 -2.41 22.55 -0.76
C LEU A 31 -1.98 23.33 0.49
N ILE A 32 -1.70 22.61 1.58
CA ILE A 32 -1.19 23.16 2.84
C ILE A 32 0.05 22.38 3.29
N MET A 33 0.89 22.98 4.12
CA MET A 33 1.93 22.26 4.86
C MET A 33 1.34 21.83 6.21
N THR A 34 1.40 20.53 6.51
CA THR A 34 1.00 19.96 7.80
C THR A 34 2.20 19.90 8.74
N GLU A 35 1.95 19.74 10.04
CA GLU A 35 3.03 19.72 11.03
C GLU A 35 3.93 18.48 10.95
N LYS A 36 3.36 17.31 10.59
CA LYS A 36 4.05 16.01 10.69
C LYS A 36 3.99 15.15 9.43
N CYS A 37 3.10 15.43 8.49
CA CYS A 37 2.84 14.58 7.33
C CYS A 37 3.29 15.22 6.01
N GLY A 38 4.07 16.31 6.07
CA GLY A 38 4.44 17.08 4.88
C GLY A 38 3.24 17.82 4.30
N TYR A 39 3.05 17.78 2.98
CA TYR A 39 1.92 18.46 2.34
C TYR A 39 0.59 17.73 2.59
N GLY A 40 -0.48 18.49 2.75
CA GLY A 40 -1.86 18.04 2.89
C GLY A 40 -2.80 18.83 1.98
N VAL A 41 -4.06 18.43 1.91
CA VAL A 41 -5.08 19.09 1.06
C VAL A 41 -6.27 19.48 1.93
N VAL A 42 -6.73 20.73 1.82
CA VAL A 42 -7.96 21.21 2.49
C VAL A 42 -9.05 21.57 1.49
N ALA A 43 -10.30 21.51 1.93
CA ALA A 43 -11.45 22.01 1.15
C ALA A 43 -11.48 23.54 1.11
N GLU A 44 -11.71 24.14 -0.06
CA GLU A 44 -11.93 25.60 -0.23
C GLU A 44 -13.40 25.98 -0.35
N GLU A 45 -14.29 24.99 -0.29
CA GLU A 45 -15.74 25.15 -0.28
C GLU A 45 -16.37 24.00 0.54
N ASP A 46 -17.64 24.16 0.93
CA ASP A 46 -18.39 23.08 1.57
C ASP A 46 -18.63 21.95 0.55
N ILE A 47 -18.37 20.71 0.97
CA ILE A 47 -18.54 19.49 0.18
C ILE A 47 -19.57 18.61 0.88
N ASN A 48 -20.66 18.27 0.21
CA ASN A 48 -21.70 17.43 0.79
C ASN A 48 -21.30 15.95 0.75
N LYS A 49 -21.85 15.17 1.67
CA LYS A 49 -21.69 13.71 1.69
C LYS A 49 -22.00 13.08 0.33
N GLY A 50 -21.12 12.18 -0.12
CA GLY A 50 -21.25 11.43 -1.37
C GLY A 50 -20.82 12.21 -2.62
N GLU A 51 -20.45 13.49 -2.51
CA GLU A 51 -19.94 14.24 -3.64
C GLU A 51 -18.56 13.75 -4.07
N PHE A 52 -18.34 13.75 -5.38
CA PHE A 52 -17.04 13.51 -5.98
C PHE A 52 -16.13 14.71 -5.71
N VAL A 53 -14.92 14.43 -5.22
CA VAL A 53 -13.91 15.44 -4.88
C VAL A 53 -12.91 15.58 -6.03
N ILE A 54 -12.16 14.51 -6.31
CA ILE A 54 -11.09 14.47 -7.30
C ILE A 54 -10.80 13.02 -7.72
N GLU A 55 -10.27 12.83 -8.94
CA GLU A 55 -9.76 11.53 -9.41
C GLU A 55 -8.31 11.34 -8.94
N TYR A 56 -7.96 10.13 -8.50
CA TYR A 56 -6.58 9.75 -8.24
C TYR A 56 -5.92 9.33 -9.55
N VAL A 57 -5.04 10.18 -10.09
CA VAL A 57 -4.42 9.98 -11.40
C VAL A 57 -2.91 9.87 -11.29
N GLY A 58 -2.33 9.07 -12.18
CA GLY A 58 -0.90 8.90 -12.33
C GLY A 58 -0.56 8.01 -13.53
N GLU A 59 0.69 7.54 -13.59
CA GLU A 59 1.10 6.55 -14.58
C GLU A 59 0.51 5.19 -14.23
N VAL A 60 -0.16 4.52 -15.17
CA VAL A 60 -0.61 3.14 -14.97
C VAL A 60 0.56 2.21 -15.29
N ILE A 61 0.98 1.43 -14.31
CA ILE A 61 2.12 0.51 -14.39
C ILE A 61 1.70 -0.90 -13.94
N ASP A 62 2.47 -1.90 -14.38
CA ASP A 62 2.31 -3.30 -13.96
C ASP A 62 3.00 -3.57 -12.61
N ASP A 63 2.75 -4.74 -12.03
CA ASP A 63 3.27 -5.09 -10.69
C ASP A 63 4.80 -5.12 -10.68
N ARG A 64 5.41 -5.63 -11.77
CA ARG A 64 6.88 -5.68 -11.93
C ARG A 64 7.51 -4.28 -11.92
N THR A 65 6.93 -3.34 -12.68
CA THR A 65 7.42 -1.96 -12.72
C THR A 65 7.18 -1.26 -11.38
N CYS A 66 6.03 -1.51 -10.75
CA CYS A 66 5.72 -1.00 -9.42
C CYS A 66 6.77 -1.41 -8.39
N GLU A 67 7.10 -2.69 -8.35
CA GLU A 67 8.13 -3.25 -7.47
C GLU A 67 9.51 -2.62 -7.75
N GLN A 68 9.94 -2.55 -9.01
CA GLN A 68 11.21 -1.94 -9.39
C GLN A 68 11.30 -0.47 -8.93
N ARG A 69 10.22 0.30 -9.08
CA ARG A 69 10.16 1.70 -8.64
C ARG A 69 10.17 1.81 -7.12
N LEU A 70 9.41 0.98 -6.43
CA LEU A 70 9.39 0.94 -4.96
C LEU A 70 10.77 0.65 -4.38
N TRP A 71 11.49 -0.35 -4.92
CA TRP A 71 12.85 -0.65 -4.47
C TRP A 71 13.82 0.50 -4.73
N LYS A 72 13.70 1.15 -5.88
CA LYS A 72 14.50 2.35 -6.17
C LYS A 72 14.23 3.47 -5.17
N MET A 73 12.97 3.76 -4.88
CA MET A 73 12.56 4.76 -3.88
C MET A 73 13.11 4.44 -2.49
N LYS A 74 12.96 3.19 -2.04
CA LYS A 74 13.53 2.71 -0.76
C LYS A 74 15.05 2.91 -0.69
N ARG A 75 15.79 2.53 -1.74
CA ARG A 75 17.25 2.73 -1.81
C ARG A 75 17.67 4.20 -1.80
N GLN A 76 16.81 5.08 -2.29
CA GLN A 76 17.03 6.52 -2.27
C GLN A 76 16.66 7.16 -0.92
N GLY A 77 16.07 6.39 -0.01
CA GLY A 77 15.60 6.89 1.29
C GLY A 77 14.29 7.67 1.20
N ASP A 78 13.50 7.46 0.14
CA ASP A 78 12.20 8.11 0.00
C ASP A 78 11.24 7.63 1.09
N THR A 79 10.55 8.59 1.69
CA THR A 79 9.59 8.34 2.79
C THR A 79 8.13 8.50 2.35
N ASN A 80 7.88 9.02 1.14
CA ASN A 80 6.54 9.24 0.60
C ASN A 80 6.31 8.36 -0.63
N PHE A 81 5.28 7.52 -0.58
CA PHE A 81 4.93 6.60 -1.65
C PHE A 81 3.56 6.94 -2.23
N TYR A 82 3.49 6.99 -3.57
CA TYR A 82 2.30 7.45 -4.29
C TYR A 82 1.76 6.36 -5.24
N LEU A 83 1.73 5.12 -4.74
CA LEU A 83 1.38 3.92 -5.49
C LEU A 83 -0.01 3.43 -5.06
N CYS A 84 -0.98 3.36 -5.97
CA CYS A 84 -2.35 2.92 -5.66
C CYS A 84 -2.70 1.65 -6.44
N GLU A 85 -2.91 0.54 -5.72
CA GLU A 85 -3.27 -0.73 -6.36
C GLU A 85 -4.75 -0.74 -6.80
N VAL A 86 -4.98 -0.78 -8.11
CA VAL A 86 -6.32 -0.76 -8.70
C VAL A 86 -6.84 -2.18 -8.90
N SER A 87 -6.01 -3.07 -9.39
CA SER A 87 -6.26 -4.52 -9.48
C SER A 87 -4.93 -5.25 -9.63
N SER A 88 -4.96 -6.58 -9.63
CA SER A 88 -3.77 -7.37 -9.98
C SER A 88 -3.18 -6.87 -11.30
N ASN A 89 -1.87 -6.64 -11.31
CA ASN A 89 -1.11 -6.12 -12.43
C ASN A 89 -1.52 -4.74 -12.95
N MET A 90 -2.17 -3.92 -12.12
CA MET A 90 -2.56 -2.55 -12.44
C MET A 90 -2.43 -1.64 -11.22
N VAL A 91 -1.35 -0.85 -11.20
CA VAL A 91 -1.04 0.14 -10.17
C VAL A 91 -1.02 1.53 -10.78
N ILE A 92 -1.61 2.52 -10.11
CA ILE A 92 -1.47 3.94 -10.46
C ILE A 92 -0.30 4.52 -9.65
N ASP A 93 0.77 4.91 -10.33
CA ASP A 93 1.93 5.58 -9.76
C ASP A 93 1.86 7.10 -10.00
N ALA A 94 1.53 7.83 -8.94
CA ALA A 94 1.45 9.28 -8.94
C ALA A 94 2.77 9.98 -8.53
N THR A 95 3.90 9.26 -8.53
CA THR A 95 5.20 9.79 -8.08
C THR A 95 5.67 10.93 -8.98
N ASN A 96 5.72 10.69 -10.30
CA ASN A 96 6.23 11.65 -11.30
C ASN A 96 5.14 12.41 -12.05
N LYS A 97 3.97 11.78 -12.25
CA LYS A 97 2.82 12.37 -12.93
C LYS A 97 1.61 12.16 -12.05
N GLY A 98 0.90 13.22 -11.69
CA GLY A 98 -0.29 13.13 -10.85
C GLY A 98 -0.99 14.47 -10.73
N ASN A 99 -1.96 14.55 -9.82
CA ASN A 99 -2.65 15.79 -9.48
C ASN A 99 -2.65 16.00 -7.95
N MET A 100 -3.50 16.91 -7.45
CA MET A 100 -3.61 17.24 -6.02
C MET A 100 -3.92 16.02 -5.14
N SER A 101 -4.55 14.96 -5.67
CA SER A 101 -4.97 13.78 -4.92
C SER A 101 -3.80 13.04 -4.24
N ARG A 102 -2.59 13.14 -4.79
CA ARG A 102 -1.38 12.50 -4.25
C ARG A 102 -0.97 13.06 -2.88
N PHE A 103 -1.45 14.26 -2.53
CA PHE A 103 -1.13 14.93 -1.27
C PHE A 103 -2.23 14.77 -0.21
N ILE A 104 -3.30 14.04 -0.50
CA ILE A 104 -4.35 13.77 0.48
C ILE A 104 -3.82 12.74 1.48
N ASN A 105 -3.75 13.13 2.75
CA ASN A 105 -3.12 12.36 3.82
C ASN A 105 -3.98 11.20 4.33
N HIS A 106 -3.33 10.34 5.10
CA HIS A 106 -3.99 9.27 5.83
C HIS A 106 -4.76 9.79 7.06
N SER A 107 -5.98 9.28 7.26
CA SER A 107 -6.61 9.25 8.58
C SER A 107 -7.23 7.88 8.90
N CYS A 108 -7.14 7.46 10.16
CA CYS A 108 -7.86 6.28 10.67
C CYS A 108 -9.37 6.54 10.81
N GLU A 109 -9.77 7.81 10.83
CA GLU A 109 -11.16 8.27 10.81
C GLU A 109 -11.31 9.31 9.71
N PRO A 110 -11.30 8.88 8.44
CA PRO A 110 -11.25 9.79 7.32
C PRO A 110 -12.59 10.45 7.02
N ASN A 111 -12.55 11.57 6.32
CA ASN A 111 -13.74 12.25 5.80
C ASN A 111 -13.96 11.99 4.29
N THR A 112 -13.02 11.33 3.61
CA THR A 112 -13.16 10.87 2.22
C THR A 112 -12.80 9.40 2.07
N GLU A 113 -13.24 8.78 0.98
CA GLU A 113 -12.89 7.41 0.59
C GLU A 113 -12.49 7.31 -0.87
N MET A 114 -11.63 6.34 -1.19
CA MET A 114 -11.32 5.98 -2.57
C MET A 114 -12.31 4.94 -3.09
N GLN A 115 -12.87 5.19 -4.27
CA GLN A 115 -13.80 4.28 -4.93
C GLN A 115 -13.27 3.88 -6.31
N LYS A 116 -13.28 2.58 -6.61
CA LYS A 116 -12.96 2.03 -7.93
C LYS A 116 -14.19 2.06 -8.83
N TRP A 117 -14.08 2.73 -9.97
CA TRP A 117 -15.13 2.91 -10.96
C TRP A 117 -14.69 2.37 -12.31
N THR A 118 -15.57 1.68 -13.00
CA THR A 118 -15.39 1.34 -14.41
C THR A 118 -16.05 2.41 -15.26
N VAL A 119 -15.26 3.06 -16.13
CA VAL A 119 -15.66 4.16 -17.00
C VAL A 119 -15.17 3.81 -18.40
N ASP A 120 -16.10 3.61 -19.34
CA ASP A 120 -15.79 3.23 -20.73
C ASP A 120 -14.87 2.00 -20.87
N GLY A 121 -14.99 1.05 -19.94
CA GLY A 121 -14.18 -0.17 -19.90
C GLY A 121 -12.82 -0.02 -19.19
N GLU A 122 -12.44 1.21 -18.81
CA GLU A 122 -11.24 1.47 -18.03
C GLU A 122 -11.56 1.53 -16.53
N THR A 123 -10.69 0.98 -15.68
CA THR A 123 -10.83 1.15 -14.24
C THR A 123 -10.14 2.43 -13.80
N ARG A 124 -10.87 3.26 -13.06
CA ARG A 124 -10.43 4.56 -12.52
C ARG A 124 -10.70 4.62 -11.02
N VAL A 125 -9.99 5.50 -10.32
CA VAL A 125 -10.15 5.69 -8.87
C VAL A 125 -10.57 7.11 -8.57
N GLY A 126 -11.76 7.28 -8.00
CA GLY A 126 -12.28 8.57 -7.56
C GLY A 126 -12.28 8.70 -6.05
N ILE A 127 -12.11 9.91 -5.55
CA ILE A 127 -12.19 10.25 -4.13
C ILE A 127 -13.53 10.92 -3.86
N PHE A 128 -14.25 10.44 -2.84
CA PHE A 128 -15.61 10.85 -2.51
C PHE A 128 -15.75 11.21 -1.04
N ALA A 129 -16.62 12.16 -0.72
CA ALA A 129 -16.88 12.56 0.66
C ALA A 129 -17.71 11.51 1.42
N LEU A 130 -17.26 11.08 2.59
CA LEU A 130 -17.96 10.13 3.48
C LEU A 130 -19.04 10.81 4.35
N ARG A 131 -18.86 12.11 4.60
CA ARG A 131 -19.74 13.00 5.36
C ARG A 131 -19.70 14.39 4.75
N ASP A 132 -20.50 15.31 5.26
CA ASP A 132 -20.34 16.72 4.92
C ASP A 132 -18.99 17.23 5.44
N ILE A 133 -18.28 17.98 4.61
CA ILE A 133 -16.94 18.55 4.86
C ILE A 133 -17.05 20.06 4.71
N LYS A 134 -16.61 20.78 5.73
CA LYS A 134 -16.60 22.25 5.76
C LYS A 134 -15.36 22.82 5.13
N VAL A 135 -15.49 24.04 4.60
CA VAL A 135 -14.35 24.83 4.15
C VAL A 135 -13.26 24.88 5.22
N GLY A 136 -12.01 24.63 4.81
CA GLY A 136 -10.83 24.60 5.67
C GLY A 136 -10.54 23.25 6.32
N GLU A 137 -11.44 22.26 6.27
CA GLU A 137 -11.12 20.91 6.77
C GLU A 137 -10.10 20.21 5.87
N GLU A 138 -9.13 19.52 6.48
CA GLU A 138 -8.19 18.64 5.77
C GLU A 138 -8.94 17.42 5.22
N LEU A 139 -8.76 17.17 3.93
CA LEU A 139 -9.24 15.97 3.27
C LEU A 139 -8.29 14.82 3.59
N THR A 140 -8.85 13.70 4.01
CA THR A 140 -8.08 12.48 4.35
C THR A 140 -8.83 11.23 3.91
N TYR A 141 -8.11 10.16 3.58
CA TYR A 141 -8.67 8.82 3.36
C TYR A 141 -7.84 7.74 4.07
N ASP A 142 -8.42 6.54 4.19
CA ASP A 142 -7.71 5.41 4.76
C ASP A 142 -6.75 4.78 3.73
N TYR A 143 -5.45 4.73 4.02
CA TYR A 143 -4.40 4.23 3.13
C TYR A 143 -4.40 2.71 2.94
N LYS A 144 -5.42 1.99 3.42
CA LYS A 144 -5.59 0.54 3.22
C LYS A 144 -5.41 0.04 1.77
N PHE A 145 -5.54 0.92 0.77
CA PHE A 145 -5.31 0.60 -0.65
C PHE A 145 -3.83 0.75 -1.12
N VAL A 146 -2.94 1.22 -0.27
CA VAL A 146 -1.56 1.63 -0.60
C VAL A 146 -0.62 1.03 0.44
N GLN A 147 -0.26 -0.25 0.30
CA GLN A 147 0.65 -0.93 1.23
C GLN A 147 2.08 -0.96 0.68
N PHE A 148 2.57 0.19 0.25
CA PHE A 148 3.92 0.34 -0.25
C PHE A 148 4.65 1.32 0.65
N GLY A 149 5.22 0.83 1.75
CA GLY A 149 5.93 1.67 2.72
C GLY A 149 6.18 0.92 4.02
N ALA A 150 7.37 1.12 4.61
CA ALA A 150 7.75 0.53 5.90
C ALA A 150 6.78 0.95 7.01
N ASN A 151 6.85 0.27 8.17
CA ASN A 151 6.13 0.57 9.41
C ASN A 151 6.30 2.06 9.81
N GLN A 152 5.46 2.95 9.27
CA GLN A 152 5.47 4.38 9.57
C GLN A 152 4.43 4.72 10.63
N ASP A 153 4.81 5.58 11.56
CA ASP A 153 3.91 6.09 12.59
C ASP A 153 2.75 6.88 11.97
N CYS A 154 1.55 6.60 12.47
CA CYS A 154 0.34 7.32 12.08
C CYS A 154 0.18 8.58 12.94
N HIS A 155 0.26 9.74 12.29
CA HIS A 155 0.08 11.05 12.92
C HIS A 155 -1.27 11.72 12.64
N CYS A 156 -2.32 10.93 12.31
CA CYS A 156 -3.63 11.47 11.90
C CYS A 156 -4.42 12.20 12.99
N GLY A 157 -4.02 12.11 14.26
CA GLY A 157 -4.69 12.80 15.37
C GLY A 157 -6.05 12.23 15.80
N SER A 158 -6.64 11.26 15.10
CA SER A 158 -7.90 10.62 15.52
C SER A 158 -7.75 9.90 16.86
N SER A 159 -8.82 9.93 17.67
CA SER A 159 -8.93 9.19 18.92
C SER A 159 -8.82 7.67 18.70
N ASN A 160 -9.24 7.17 17.54
CA ASN A 160 -9.19 5.76 17.14
C ASN A 160 -7.97 5.45 16.24
N CYS A 161 -6.90 6.24 16.35
CA CYS A 161 -5.69 6.06 15.55
C CYS A 161 -5.03 4.69 15.79
N ARG A 162 -4.76 3.96 14.69
CA ARG A 162 -4.10 2.64 14.67
C ARG A 162 -2.60 2.67 14.98
N LYS A 163 -2.05 3.85 15.22
CA LYS A 163 -0.64 4.14 15.55
C LYS A 163 0.37 3.87 14.45
N MET A 164 0.11 2.94 13.53
CA MET A 164 0.93 2.76 12.33
C MET A 164 0.08 2.79 11.06
N LEU A 165 0.69 3.26 9.96
CA LEU A 165 0.15 3.15 8.62
C LEU A 165 0.16 1.67 8.18
N GLY A 166 -0.86 1.24 7.44
CA GLY A 166 -0.89 -0.11 6.84
C GLY A 166 -1.39 -1.27 7.72
N ILE A 167 -1.60 -1.10 9.03
CA ILE A 167 -2.14 -2.18 9.87
C ILE A 167 -3.66 -2.32 9.70
N THR A 168 -4.14 -3.53 9.41
CA THR A 168 -5.54 -3.93 9.61
C THR A 168 -5.63 -4.83 10.85
N LYS A 169 -6.08 -4.35 12.02
CA LYS A 169 -6.50 -5.24 13.11
C LYS A 169 -8.00 -5.10 13.35
N PRO A 170 -8.77 -6.21 13.45
CA PRO A 170 -9.98 -6.23 14.25
C PRO A 170 -9.59 -6.44 15.73
N VAL A 171 -10.08 -5.57 16.59
CA VAL A 171 -10.06 -5.76 18.05
C VAL A 171 -11.21 -6.70 18.40
N ASN A 172 -10.93 -7.74 19.20
CA ASN A 172 -11.85 -8.73 19.82
C ASN A 172 -11.89 -10.14 19.18
N SER A 173 -10.94 -11.00 19.57
CA SER A 173 -11.20 -12.39 20.01
C SER A 173 -9.89 -13.06 20.44
N ILE A 174 -9.56 -13.00 21.72
CA ILE A 174 -8.56 -13.90 22.33
C ILE A 174 -9.35 -15.03 22.98
N PRO A 175 -9.29 -16.27 22.50
CA PRO A 175 -9.67 -17.42 23.32
C PRO A 175 -8.49 -17.77 24.24
N HIS A 176 -8.77 -17.82 25.55
CA HIS A 176 -7.91 -18.47 26.54
C HIS A 176 -7.57 -19.89 26.08
N TYR A 177 -6.28 -20.25 26.07
CA TYR A 177 -5.84 -21.63 25.86
C TYR A 177 -5.29 -22.19 27.17
N ASP A 178 -6.10 -23.02 27.83
CA ASP A 178 -5.64 -23.93 28.88
C ASP A 178 -4.86 -25.07 28.24
N GLY A 179 -3.65 -25.32 28.76
CA GLY A 179 -2.78 -26.37 28.25
C GLY A 179 -3.30 -27.77 28.54
N ASN A 180 -3.29 -28.64 27.52
CA ASN A 180 -2.71 -29.98 27.64
C ASN A 180 -2.54 -30.70 26.30
N SER A 181 -1.34 -31.25 26.11
CA SER A 181 -0.99 -32.52 25.45
C SER A 181 -1.83 -33.01 24.26
N SER A 182 -1.20 -33.12 23.09
CA SER A 182 -0.80 -34.41 22.46
C SER A 182 -0.64 -34.25 20.94
N GLN A 183 0.57 -34.56 20.47
CA GLN A 183 0.93 -35.13 19.17
C GLN A 183 -0.04 -34.92 18.00
N ASP A 184 0.29 -33.95 17.14
CA ASP A 184 0.30 -34.13 15.68
C ASP A 184 1.14 -33.00 15.06
N GLN A 185 2.20 -33.36 14.35
CA GLN A 185 3.02 -32.38 13.62
C GLN A 185 2.24 -31.87 12.40
N PRO A 186 1.97 -30.56 12.25
CA PRO A 186 1.55 -30.05 10.96
C PRO A 186 2.81 -29.86 10.11
N VAL A 187 2.91 -30.67 9.05
CA VAL A 187 3.82 -30.45 7.93
C VAL A 187 3.72 -28.99 7.50
N ARG A 188 4.74 -28.17 7.83
CA ARG A 188 4.83 -26.77 7.42
C ARG A 188 4.89 -26.74 5.89
N LYS A 189 3.77 -26.41 5.26
CA LYS A 189 3.66 -26.25 3.81
C LYS A 189 4.65 -25.18 3.37
N LYS A 190 5.67 -25.57 2.59
CA LYS A 190 6.54 -24.63 1.87
C LYS A 190 5.65 -23.71 1.04
N ARG A 191 5.60 -22.42 1.38
CA ARG A 191 4.99 -21.39 0.52
C ARG A 191 5.70 -21.45 -0.83
N LYS A 192 4.95 -21.74 -1.91
CA LYS A 192 5.46 -21.65 -3.27
C LYS A 192 5.46 -20.18 -3.68
N THR A 193 6.50 -19.44 -3.33
CA THR A 193 6.80 -18.16 -3.95
C THR A 193 7.68 -18.41 -5.18
N SER A 194 7.39 -17.75 -6.30
CA SER A 194 8.34 -17.69 -7.42
C SER A 194 9.59 -16.94 -6.94
N PHE A 195 10.77 -17.27 -7.49
CA PHE A 195 12.07 -16.74 -7.02
C PHE A 195 12.22 -15.21 -7.16
N GLU A 196 11.36 -14.54 -7.94
CA GLU A 196 11.25 -13.08 -8.02
C GLU A 196 10.43 -12.49 -6.85
N ASN A 197 9.45 -13.23 -6.33
CA ASN A 197 8.49 -12.80 -5.31
C ASN A 197 8.99 -13.04 -3.87
N CYS A 198 10.30 -13.21 -3.67
CA CYS A 198 10.91 -13.35 -2.34
C CYS A 198 11.88 -12.21 -2.00
N ILE A 199 12.03 -11.21 -2.88
CA ILE A 199 12.82 -10.01 -2.57
C ILE A 199 12.12 -9.26 -1.41
N GLY A 200 12.89 -8.88 -0.38
CA GLY A 200 12.41 -8.25 0.84
C GLY A 200 12.07 -9.22 1.97
N GLU A 201 11.96 -10.52 1.69
CA GLU A 201 11.79 -11.53 2.72
C GLU A 201 13.07 -11.70 3.53
N ILE A 202 12.91 -12.03 4.81
CA ILE A 202 14.04 -12.36 5.69
C ILE A 202 14.16 -13.88 5.72
N VAL A 203 15.35 -14.34 5.40
CA VAL A 203 15.69 -15.75 5.41
C VAL A 203 16.81 -16.00 6.38
N ARG A 204 16.85 -17.21 6.94
CA ARG A 204 17.99 -17.72 7.67
C ARG A 204 18.75 -18.67 6.75
N LEU A 205 20.02 -18.38 6.51
CA LEU A 205 20.91 -19.23 5.72
C LEU A 205 22.33 -19.29 6.31
N TRP A 206 23.12 -20.26 5.87
CA TRP A 206 24.48 -20.48 6.36
C TRP A 206 25.46 -19.41 5.87
N HIS A 207 26.03 -18.66 6.80
CA HIS A 207 27.03 -17.63 6.49
C HIS A 207 28.44 -18.19 6.56
N ARG A 208 29.09 -18.34 5.40
CA ARG A 208 30.37 -19.06 5.24
C ARG A 208 31.51 -18.44 6.06
N ARG A 209 31.59 -17.11 6.12
CA ARG A 209 32.66 -16.40 6.84
C ARG A 209 32.54 -16.49 8.37
N GLN A 210 31.31 -16.60 8.89
CA GLN A 210 31.05 -16.69 10.33
C GLN A 210 30.74 -18.12 10.80
N ASN A 211 30.67 -19.09 9.88
CA ASN A 211 30.43 -20.50 10.15
C ASN A 211 29.18 -20.73 11.02
N ARG A 212 28.10 -19.96 10.75
CA ARG A 212 26.83 -20.03 11.47
C ARG A 212 25.67 -19.58 10.58
N TYR A 213 24.46 -19.99 10.94
CA TYR A 213 23.24 -19.49 10.31
C TYR A 213 22.94 -18.05 10.73
N LEU A 214 22.75 -17.16 9.76
CA LEU A 214 22.42 -15.76 9.96
C LEU A 214 21.11 -15.39 9.28
N PRO A 215 20.34 -14.46 9.88
CA PRO A 215 19.30 -13.74 9.16
C PRO A 215 19.92 -12.88 8.05
N ALA A 216 19.28 -12.88 6.90
CA ALA A 216 19.59 -12.02 5.77
C ALA A 216 18.31 -11.58 5.08
N SER A 217 18.30 -10.34 4.62
CA SER A 217 17.25 -9.85 3.74
C SER A 217 17.61 -10.14 2.28
N ILE A 218 16.67 -10.70 1.52
CA ILE A 218 16.84 -10.88 0.09
C ILE A 218 16.72 -9.51 -0.56
N TYR A 219 17.80 -9.01 -1.12
CA TYR A 219 17.94 -7.64 -1.63
C TYR A 219 17.70 -7.51 -3.13
N ASP A 220 18.11 -8.51 -3.92
CA ASP A 220 17.95 -8.52 -5.38
C ASP A 220 17.87 -9.95 -5.93
N PHE A 221 17.38 -10.10 -7.17
CA PHE A 221 17.39 -11.35 -7.92
C PHE A 221 17.81 -11.11 -9.37
N ASN A 222 18.88 -11.79 -9.79
CA ASN A 222 19.38 -11.71 -11.15
C ASN A 222 18.72 -12.78 -12.02
N GLU A 223 17.75 -12.38 -12.84
CA GLU A 223 17.01 -13.27 -13.74
C GLU A 223 17.91 -14.02 -14.76
N ARG A 224 19.10 -13.50 -15.09
CA ARG A 224 19.98 -14.12 -16.11
C ARG A 224 20.72 -15.33 -15.60
N ASN A 225 21.12 -15.32 -14.33
CA ASN A 225 21.85 -16.43 -13.72
C ASN A 225 21.05 -17.13 -12.61
N GLY A 226 19.97 -16.54 -12.11
CA GLY A 226 19.15 -17.10 -11.04
C GLY A 226 19.73 -16.92 -9.64
N MET A 227 20.66 -15.98 -9.45
CA MET A 227 21.27 -15.66 -8.15
C MET A 227 20.46 -14.61 -7.39
N HIS A 228 20.39 -14.76 -6.09
CA HIS A 228 19.84 -13.77 -5.16
C HIS A 228 20.97 -13.03 -4.46
N THR A 229 20.89 -11.72 -4.39
CA THR A 229 21.79 -10.90 -3.56
C THR A 229 21.19 -10.77 -2.18
N LEU A 230 21.92 -11.14 -1.14
CA LEU A 230 21.45 -11.13 0.25
C LEU A 230 22.26 -10.13 1.07
N LEU A 231 21.58 -9.34 1.90
CA LEU A 231 22.17 -8.44 2.89
C LEU A 231 22.00 -9.04 4.29
N PHE A 232 23.10 -9.44 4.91
CA PHE A 232 23.14 -10.00 6.25
C PHE A 232 23.07 -8.92 7.34
N THR A 233 22.73 -9.36 8.56
CA THR A 233 22.69 -8.50 9.75
C THR A 233 24.05 -7.95 10.18
N ASP A 234 25.16 -8.49 9.66
CA ASP A 234 26.50 -7.95 9.85
C ASP A 234 26.92 -6.97 8.73
N GLU A 235 25.95 -6.48 7.97
CA GLU A 235 26.11 -5.55 6.84
C GLU A 235 26.89 -6.13 5.65
N THR A 236 27.15 -7.45 5.63
CA THR A 236 27.76 -8.09 4.47
C THR A 236 26.73 -8.35 3.37
N ILE A 237 27.17 -8.23 2.12
CA ILE A 237 26.37 -8.50 0.93
C ILE A 237 27.02 -9.65 0.17
N GLU A 238 26.28 -10.73 -0.07
CA GLU A 238 26.76 -11.90 -0.81
C GLU A 238 25.66 -12.42 -1.75
N ASP A 239 26.08 -13.00 -2.89
CA ASP A 239 25.17 -13.59 -3.87
C ASP A 239 25.05 -15.11 -3.67
N PHE A 240 23.82 -15.62 -3.64
CA PHE A 240 23.52 -17.03 -3.44
C PHE A 240 22.64 -17.61 -4.54
N TYR A 241 22.92 -18.84 -4.93
CA TYR A 241 21.95 -19.68 -5.62
C TYR A 241 21.02 -20.31 -4.59
N MET A 242 19.94 -19.62 -4.21
CA MET A 242 19.04 -20.09 -3.15
C MET A 242 18.42 -21.48 -3.40
N LYS A 243 18.45 -21.99 -4.65
CA LYS A 243 18.04 -23.37 -4.96
C LYS A 243 19.00 -24.44 -4.46
N GLU A 244 20.25 -24.07 -4.24
CA GLU A 244 21.36 -24.98 -3.89
C GLU A 244 21.78 -24.84 -2.41
N GLU A 245 21.16 -23.91 -1.69
CA GLU A 245 21.49 -23.59 -0.30
C GLU A 245 20.35 -24.02 0.63
N ASP A 246 20.70 -24.39 1.86
CA ASP A 246 19.72 -24.67 2.92
C ASP A 246 19.33 -23.36 3.61
N TRP A 247 18.05 -23.00 3.49
CA TRP A 247 17.49 -21.80 4.09
C TRP A 247 16.04 -21.98 4.54
N GLU A 248 15.61 -21.14 5.47
CA GLU A 248 14.24 -21.06 5.96
C GLU A 248 13.78 -19.60 6.01
N PHE A 249 12.49 -19.35 5.77
CA PHE A 249 11.91 -18.04 6.06
C PHE A 249 11.94 -17.79 7.55
N LEU A 250 12.43 -16.63 7.95
CA LEU A 250 12.25 -16.14 9.30
C LEU A 250 10.95 -15.32 9.36
N PRO A 251 10.17 -15.46 10.44
CA PRO A 251 9.18 -14.44 10.76
C PRO A 251 9.90 -13.09 10.90
N ASP A 252 9.19 -12.02 10.57
CA ASP A 252 9.68 -10.65 10.69
C ASP A 252 10.25 -10.45 12.11
N PRO A 253 11.49 -9.94 12.30
CA PRO A 253 12.06 -9.72 13.63
C PRO A 253 11.25 -8.76 14.52
N ASP A 254 10.27 -8.05 13.95
CA ASP A 254 9.28 -7.25 14.68
C ASP A 254 8.03 -8.04 15.12
N GLU A 255 7.92 -9.34 14.78
CA GLU A 255 6.95 -10.25 15.38
C GLU A 255 7.47 -10.69 16.77
N PRO A 256 6.82 -10.31 17.88
CA PRO A 256 7.25 -10.77 19.19
C PRO A 256 7.13 -12.30 19.25
N ASP A 257 8.20 -12.97 19.68
CA ASP A 257 8.18 -14.39 20.05
C ASP A 257 7.01 -14.63 21.01
N GLU A 258 6.00 -15.37 20.56
CA GLU A 258 4.90 -15.84 21.41
C GLU A 258 5.48 -16.76 22.49
N LEU A 259 5.68 -16.20 23.70
CA LEU A 259 5.96 -16.93 24.95
C LEU A 259 4.68 -17.11 25.77
#